data_AF-A0A927UP95-F1
#
_entry.id   AF-A0A927UP95-F1
#
_cell.length_a   1.000
_cell.length_b   1.000
_cell.length_c   1.000
_cell.angle_alpha   90.00
_cell.angle_beta   90.00
_cell.angle_gamma   90.00
#
_symmetry.space_group_name_H-M   'P 1'
#
loop_
_entity.id
_entity.type
_entity.pdbx_description
1 polymer ?
#
loop_
_entity_poly.entity_id
_entity_poly.type
_entity_poly.pdbx_seq_one_letter_code
_entity_poly.pdbx_strand_id
1 'polypeptide(L)'
;MLTPIEIHNTEHKKGRGYSKKEMDDFLAVITNDYESLYKENVELKNSLNKLNGEMDYYKSMENTLQKALVLAEKTSKDTIETANSKAAVIEKEANIKADKIIDQANNQLNIIRQKCIQLIQQYNQFKMQYKQIAVKQIDLLDSDFYEIYATDLLKNIDAVSDEFESDNSNLPNDSVSDDVIVSNEPEEIKQTESELEIENNDMNQQITKEISPVKMDTLDLLLRDIREEMGEDKSLFEFLDNE
;
A
#
# COMPACT_ATOMS: atom_id res chain seq x y z
N MET A 1 -21.34 -71.56 52.13
CA MET A 1 -20.28 -72.30 52.85
C MET A 1 -20.41 -71.98 54.32
N LEU A 2 -20.02 -72.92 55.18
CA LEU A 2 -20.01 -72.70 56.62
C LEU A 2 -18.98 -71.61 56.96
N THR A 3 -19.29 -70.76 57.93
CA THR A 3 -18.34 -69.80 58.52
C THR A 3 -17.52 -70.48 59.62
N PRO A 4 -16.32 -69.97 59.97
CA PRO A 4 -15.53 -70.53 61.09
C PRO A 4 -16.35 -70.62 62.40
N ILE A 5 -17.24 -69.65 62.62
CA ILE A 5 -18.18 -69.61 63.75
C ILE A 5 -19.22 -70.75 63.69
N GLU A 6 -19.71 -71.09 62.52
CA GLU A 6 -20.66 -72.19 62.34
C GLU A 6 -20.01 -73.56 62.54
N ILE A 7 -18.70 -73.70 62.23
CA ILE A 7 -17.93 -74.93 62.53
C ILE A 7 -17.71 -75.09 64.04
N HIS A 8 -17.52 -73.98 64.76
CA HIS A 8 -17.34 -74.02 66.22
C HIS A 8 -18.65 -74.32 66.98
N ASN A 9 -19.79 -73.84 66.45
CA ASN A 9 -21.10 -73.97 67.10
C ASN A 9 -21.88 -75.24 66.72
N THR A 10 -21.30 -76.18 65.98
CA THR A 10 -21.99 -77.44 65.64
C THR A 10 -22.07 -78.39 66.84
N GLU A 11 -23.28 -78.67 67.32
CA GLU A 11 -23.50 -79.68 68.35
C GLU A 11 -23.51 -81.11 67.78
N HIS A 12 -22.85 -82.05 68.47
CA HIS A 12 -22.78 -83.46 68.09
C HIS A 12 -23.50 -84.37 69.11
N LYS A 13 -24.30 -85.33 68.61
CA LYS A 13 -25.07 -86.27 69.44
C LYS A 13 -24.15 -87.28 70.16
N LYS A 14 -24.35 -87.49 71.47
CA LYS A 14 -23.58 -88.47 72.26
C LYS A 14 -23.99 -89.91 71.90
N GLY A 15 -23.04 -90.73 71.44
CA GLY A 15 -23.21 -92.15 71.11
C GLY A 15 -21.88 -92.91 71.15
N ARG A 16 -21.87 -94.21 70.81
CA ARG A 16 -20.66 -95.08 70.70
C ARG A 16 -19.74 -94.68 69.52
N GLY A 17 -19.26 -93.44 69.52
CA GLY A 17 -18.40 -92.86 68.49
C GLY A 17 -17.17 -92.18 69.08
N TYR A 18 -16.45 -91.42 68.24
CA TYR A 18 -15.19 -90.74 68.55
C TYR A 18 -15.19 -90.00 69.91
N SER A 19 -14.02 -89.98 70.56
CA SER A 19 -13.81 -89.26 71.81
C SER A 19 -14.12 -87.78 71.62
N LYS A 20 -15.08 -87.26 72.39
CA LYS A 20 -15.48 -85.84 72.32
C LYS A 20 -14.29 -84.90 72.44
N LYS A 21 -13.31 -85.23 73.29
CA LYS A 21 -12.14 -84.39 73.56
C LYS A 21 -11.19 -84.30 72.36
N GLU A 22 -10.95 -85.44 71.71
CA GLU A 22 -10.07 -85.54 70.54
C GLU A 22 -10.72 -84.91 69.29
N MET A 23 -12.06 -85.00 69.19
CA MET A 23 -12.83 -84.33 68.15
C MET A 23 -12.89 -82.81 68.34
N ASP A 24 -13.07 -82.33 69.57
CA ASP A 24 -13.05 -80.89 69.90
C ASP A 24 -11.66 -80.29 69.59
N ASP A 25 -10.57 -81.00 69.92
CA ASP A 25 -9.19 -80.57 69.60
C ASP A 25 -8.95 -80.52 68.08
N PHE A 26 -9.44 -81.50 67.31
CA PHE A 26 -9.32 -81.51 65.85
C PHE A 26 -10.16 -80.41 65.18
N LEU A 27 -11.38 -80.18 65.66
CA LEU A 27 -12.25 -79.08 65.21
C LEU A 27 -11.62 -77.72 65.51
N ALA A 28 -10.90 -77.56 66.61
CA ALA A 28 -10.19 -76.32 66.92
C ALA A 28 -9.08 -76.03 65.91
N VAL A 29 -8.31 -77.04 65.48
CA VAL A 29 -7.28 -76.89 64.43
C VAL A 29 -7.92 -76.53 63.10
N ILE A 30 -8.97 -77.26 62.68
CA ILE A 30 -9.69 -76.96 61.43
C ILE A 30 -10.28 -75.54 61.45
N THR A 31 -10.85 -75.12 62.57
CA THR A 31 -11.46 -73.79 62.69
C THR A 31 -10.41 -72.69 62.55
N ASN A 32 -9.24 -72.85 63.18
CA ASN A 32 -8.13 -71.89 63.06
C ASN A 32 -7.59 -71.81 61.62
N ASP A 33 -7.31 -72.96 60.98
CA ASP A 33 -6.79 -73.00 59.61
C ASP A 33 -7.81 -72.42 58.61
N TYR A 34 -9.10 -72.73 58.80
CA TYR A 34 -10.18 -72.21 57.97
C TYR A 34 -10.40 -70.71 58.20
N GLU A 35 -10.26 -70.20 59.43
CA GLU A 35 -10.30 -68.76 59.71
C GLU A 35 -9.12 -68.03 59.03
N SER A 36 -7.92 -68.62 59.07
CA SER A 36 -6.75 -68.04 58.39
C SER A 36 -6.93 -67.99 56.88
N LEU A 37 -7.39 -69.09 56.26
CA LEU A 37 -7.73 -69.14 54.83
C LEU A 37 -8.82 -68.14 54.46
N TYR A 38 -9.84 -68.00 55.31
CA TYR A 38 -10.93 -67.05 55.07
C TYR A 38 -10.44 -65.60 55.10
N LYS A 39 -9.60 -65.24 56.07
CA LYS A 39 -8.97 -63.91 56.15
C LYS A 39 -8.12 -63.62 54.93
N GLU A 40 -7.25 -64.55 54.54
CA GLU A 40 -6.41 -64.40 53.36
C GLU A 40 -7.26 -64.26 52.07
N ASN A 41 -8.35 -65.03 51.94
CA ASN A 41 -9.26 -64.92 50.80
C ASN A 41 -9.92 -63.53 50.71
N VAL A 42 -10.31 -62.96 51.86
CA VAL A 42 -10.87 -61.61 51.93
C VAL A 42 -9.81 -60.56 51.57
N GLU A 43 -8.59 -60.67 52.09
CA GLU A 43 -7.48 -59.76 51.77
C GLU A 43 -7.09 -59.81 50.28
N LEU A 44 -7.02 -61.01 49.71
CA LEU A 44 -6.78 -61.21 48.28
C LEU A 44 -7.89 -60.61 47.43
N LYS A 45 -9.16 -60.83 47.79
CA LYS A 45 -10.30 -60.21 47.09
C LYS A 45 -10.27 -58.69 47.18
N ASN A 46 -9.94 -58.13 48.35
CA ASN A 46 -9.80 -56.69 48.51
C ASN A 46 -8.66 -56.13 47.66
N SER A 47 -7.51 -56.82 47.63
CA SER A 47 -6.36 -56.43 46.81
C SER A 47 -6.70 -56.50 45.31
N LEU A 48 -7.39 -57.55 44.88
CA LEU A 48 -7.84 -57.73 43.50
C LEU A 48 -8.82 -56.63 43.09
N ASN A 49 -9.78 -56.29 43.96
CA ASN A 49 -10.72 -55.19 43.70
C ASN A 49 -10.00 -53.83 43.60
N LYS A 50 -9.02 -53.57 44.48
CA LYS A 50 -8.21 -52.36 44.42
C LYS A 50 -7.41 -52.29 43.12
N LEU A 51 -6.73 -53.38 42.75
CA LEU A 51 -5.92 -53.43 41.53
C LEU A 51 -6.76 -53.31 40.26
N ASN A 52 -7.96 -53.90 40.23
CA ASN A 52 -8.91 -53.71 39.14
C ASN A 52 -9.38 -52.25 39.04
N GLY A 53 -9.68 -51.60 40.16
CA GLY A 53 -10.04 -50.18 40.17
C GLY A 53 -8.92 -49.28 39.64
N GLU A 54 -7.67 -49.55 40.04
CA GLU A 54 -6.49 -48.85 39.51
C GLU A 54 -6.32 -49.12 38.01
N MET A 55 -6.51 -50.36 37.55
CA MET A 55 -6.44 -50.73 36.13
C MET A 55 -7.47 -49.96 35.29
N ASP A 56 -8.72 -49.87 35.76
CA ASP A 56 -9.77 -49.13 35.07
C ASP A 56 -9.49 -47.62 35.05
N TYR A 57 -8.94 -47.08 36.13
CA TYR A 57 -8.45 -45.70 36.15
C TYR A 57 -7.37 -45.46 35.09
N TYR A 58 -6.34 -46.31 35.02
CA TYR A 58 -5.29 -46.19 34.01
C TYR A 58 -5.82 -46.33 32.58
N LYS A 59 -6.76 -47.25 32.31
CA LYS A 59 -7.44 -47.35 31.01
C LYS A 59 -8.20 -46.08 30.67
N SER A 60 -8.88 -45.46 31.63
CA SER A 60 -9.60 -44.20 31.39
C SER A 60 -8.64 -43.04 31.08
N MET A 61 -7.50 -43.02 31.77
CA MET A 61 -6.44 -42.03 31.56
C MET A 61 -5.80 -42.21 30.18
N GLU A 62 -5.47 -43.44 29.80
CA GLU A 62 -4.93 -43.79 28.47
C GLU A 62 -5.89 -43.34 27.36
N ASN A 63 -7.19 -43.63 27.49
CA ASN A 63 -8.19 -43.17 26.52
C ASN A 63 -8.24 -41.64 26.42
N THR A 64 -8.09 -40.94 27.54
CA THR A 64 -8.07 -39.47 27.56
C THR A 64 -6.81 -38.94 26.88
N LEU A 65 -5.65 -39.55 27.15
CA LEU A 65 -4.38 -39.18 26.53
C LEU A 65 -4.41 -39.44 25.03
N GLN A 66 -4.95 -40.57 24.59
CA GLN A 66 -5.10 -40.89 23.17
C GLN A 66 -6.01 -39.87 22.47
N LYS A 67 -7.14 -39.48 23.08
CA LYS A 67 -8.01 -38.43 22.55
C LYS A 67 -7.29 -37.08 22.47
N ALA A 68 -6.52 -36.72 23.50
CA ALA A 68 -5.74 -35.49 23.51
C ALA A 68 -4.68 -35.48 22.41
N LEU A 69 -3.99 -36.61 22.18
CA LEU A 69 -3.01 -36.76 21.10
C LEU A 69 -3.65 -36.60 19.71
N VAL A 70 -4.78 -37.27 19.46
CA VAL A 70 -5.51 -37.16 18.19
C VAL A 70 -6.01 -35.72 17.98
N LEU A 71 -6.51 -35.09 19.03
CA LEU A 71 -6.95 -33.70 18.97
C LEU A 71 -5.77 -32.75 18.68
N ALA A 72 -4.63 -32.96 19.32
CA ALA A 72 -3.43 -32.16 19.09
C ALA A 72 -2.91 -32.34 17.66
N GLU A 73 -2.86 -33.58 17.15
CA GLU A 73 -2.48 -33.85 15.77
C GLU A 73 -3.42 -33.18 14.77
N LYS A 74 -4.73 -33.32 14.98
CA LYS A 74 -5.75 -32.67 14.14
C LYS A 74 -5.60 -31.15 14.17
N THR A 75 -5.49 -30.56 15.36
CA THR A 75 -5.32 -29.11 15.53
C THR A 75 -4.04 -28.61 14.87
N SER A 76 -2.94 -29.37 14.96
CA SER A 76 -1.69 -29.04 14.29
C SER A 76 -1.85 -29.04 12.77
N LYS A 77 -2.47 -30.09 12.21
CA LYS A 77 -2.76 -30.17 10.76
C LYS A 77 -3.65 -29.02 10.29
N ASP A 78 -4.76 -28.78 10.99
CA ASP A 78 -5.72 -27.71 10.67
C ASP A 78 -5.03 -26.34 10.74
N THR A 79 -4.14 -26.12 11.72
CA THR A 79 -3.36 -24.88 11.85
C THR A 79 -2.39 -24.69 10.69
N ILE A 80 -1.66 -25.75 10.30
CA ILE A 80 -0.73 -25.71 9.16
C ILE A 80 -1.48 -25.45 7.86
N GLU A 81 -2.59 -26.15 7.63
CA GLU A 81 -3.42 -25.97 6.43
C GLU A 81 -3.98 -24.54 6.35
N THR A 82 -4.49 -24.01 7.46
CA THR A 82 -4.98 -22.63 7.53
C THR A 82 -3.87 -21.62 7.27
N ALA A 83 -2.67 -21.84 7.82
CA ALA A 83 -1.52 -20.96 7.60
C ALA A 83 -1.09 -20.97 6.13
N ASN A 84 -1.01 -22.15 5.51
CA ASN A 84 -0.67 -22.31 4.10
C ASN A 84 -1.71 -21.65 3.18
N SER A 85 -3.00 -21.84 3.47
CA SER A 85 -4.10 -21.20 2.73
C SER A 85 -4.02 -19.68 2.83
N LYS A 86 -3.80 -19.13 4.03
CA LYS A 86 -3.61 -17.70 4.24
C LYS A 86 -2.37 -17.16 3.52
N ALA A 87 -1.25 -17.90 3.54
CA ALA A 87 -0.03 -17.52 2.83
C ALA A 87 -0.28 -17.45 1.32
N ALA A 88 -0.96 -18.44 0.74
CA ALA A 88 -1.30 -18.44 -0.68
C ALA A 88 -2.22 -17.28 -1.07
N VAL A 89 -3.18 -16.92 -0.21
CA VAL A 89 -4.04 -15.74 -0.42
C VAL A 89 -3.22 -14.46 -0.38
N ILE A 90 -2.34 -14.30 0.60
CA ILE A 90 -1.47 -13.11 0.73
C ILE A 90 -0.56 -12.98 -0.49
N GLU A 91 0.05 -14.08 -0.94
CA GLU A 91 0.91 -14.09 -2.13
C GLU A 91 0.12 -13.68 -3.38
N LYS A 92 -1.08 -14.24 -3.55
CA LYS A 92 -1.96 -13.87 -4.67
C LYS A 92 -2.36 -12.40 -4.63
N GLU A 93 -2.73 -11.88 -3.46
CA GLU A 93 -3.06 -10.46 -3.29
C GLU A 93 -1.87 -9.55 -3.55
N ALA A 94 -0.67 -9.95 -3.10
CA ALA A 94 0.56 -9.21 -3.36
C ALA A 94 0.87 -9.16 -4.85
N ASN A 95 0.74 -10.28 -5.56
CA ASN A 95 0.93 -10.35 -7.01
C ASN A 95 -0.08 -9.46 -7.76
N ILE A 96 -1.38 -9.53 -7.40
CA ILE A 96 -2.41 -8.66 -8.00
C ILE A 96 -2.11 -7.18 -7.75
N LYS A 97 -1.64 -6.82 -6.55
CA LYS A 97 -1.26 -5.42 -6.25
C LYS A 97 -0.04 -4.99 -7.06
N ALA A 98 0.97 -5.85 -7.20
CA ALA A 98 2.14 -5.58 -8.00
C ALA A 98 1.77 -5.37 -9.48
N ASP A 99 0.97 -6.27 -10.06
CA ASP A 99 0.47 -6.15 -11.43
C ASP A 99 -0.30 -4.84 -11.63
N LYS A 100 -1.17 -4.49 -10.68
CA LYS A 100 -1.91 -3.22 -10.73
C LYS A 100 -1.00 -1.99 -10.69
N ILE A 101 0.07 -2.02 -9.88
CA ILE A 101 1.05 -0.93 -9.82
C ILE A 101 1.79 -0.81 -11.16
N ILE A 102 2.20 -1.94 -11.75
CA ILE A 102 2.87 -1.97 -13.06
C ILE A 102 1.96 -1.41 -14.14
N ASP A 103 0.68 -1.83 -14.16
CA ASP A 103 -0.30 -1.32 -15.11
C ASP A 103 -0.54 0.18 -14.94
N GLN A 104 -0.62 0.67 -13.70
CA GLN A 104 -0.74 2.10 -13.42
C GLN A 104 0.48 2.89 -13.90
N ALA A 105 1.69 2.38 -13.64
CA ALA A 105 2.93 2.99 -14.09
C ALA A 105 3.03 3.03 -15.63
N ASN A 106 2.66 1.94 -16.30
CA ASN A 106 2.62 1.88 -17.76
C ASN A 106 1.61 2.86 -18.36
N ASN A 107 0.43 3.00 -17.74
CA ASN A 107 -0.56 3.98 -18.16
C ASN A 107 -0.04 5.41 -18.00
N GLN A 108 0.57 5.73 -16.86
CA GLN A 108 1.19 7.04 -16.63
C GLN A 108 2.30 7.33 -17.65
N LEU A 109 3.16 6.35 -17.92
CA LEU A 109 4.21 6.44 -18.92
C LEU A 109 3.64 6.75 -20.31
N ASN A 110 2.55 6.08 -20.70
CA ASN A 110 1.88 6.33 -21.98
C ASN A 110 1.27 7.73 -22.04
N ILE A 111 0.65 8.21 -20.95
CA ILE A 111 0.12 9.57 -20.86
C ILE A 111 1.26 10.60 -21.01
N ILE A 112 2.37 10.41 -20.32
CA ILE A 112 3.55 11.31 -20.40
C ILE A 112 4.10 11.30 -21.83
N ARG A 113 4.24 10.13 -22.47
CA ARG A 113 4.68 10.03 -23.87
C ARG A 113 3.76 10.80 -24.81
N GLN A 114 2.45 10.68 -24.65
CA GLN A 114 1.48 11.42 -25.46
C GLN A 114 1.63 12.94 -25.25
N LYS A 115 1.78 13.39 -24.01
CA LYS A 115 2.03 14.80 -23.69
C LYS A 115 3.33 15.31 -24.33
N CYS A 116 4.41 14.53 -24.29
CA CYS A 116 5.67 14.89 -24.95
C CYS A 116 5.49 15.06 -26.46
N ILE A 117 4.78 14.13 -27.11
CA ILE A 117 4.48 14.22 -28.55
C ILE A 117 3.67 15.49 -28.86
N GLN A 118 2.63 15.76 -28.07
CA GLN A 118 1.82 16.97 -28.22
C GLN A 118 2.64 18.25 -28.04
N LEU A 119 3.53 18.29 -27.06
CA LEU A 119 4.40 19.44 -26.81
C LEU A 119 5.39 19.68 -27.96
N ILE A 120 5.96 18.61 -28.53
CA ILE A 120 6.82 18.70 -29.72
C ILE A 120 6.04 19.22 -30.92
N GLN A 121 4.78 18.80 -31.10
CA GLN A 121 3.92 19.30 -32.16
C GLN A 121 3.62 20.80 -31.98
N GLN A 122 3.26 21.23 -30.78
CA GLN A 122 3.03 22.65 -30.45
C GLN A 122 4.29 23.49 -30.68
N TYR A 123 5.46 22.99 -30.24
CA TYR A 123 6.74 23.65 -30.49
C TYR A 123 7.02 23.85 -31.98
N ASN A 124 6.81 22.80 -32.79
CA ASN A 124 7.00 22.90 -34.25
C ASN A 124 6.01 23.87 -34.91
N GLN A 125 4.76 23.90 -34.45
CA GLN A 125 3.76 24.88 -34.92
C GLN A 125 4.19 26.31 -34.57
N PHE A 126 4.62 26.55 -33.33
CA PHE A 126 5.10 27.87 -32.90
C PHE A 126 6.33 28.32 -33.71
N LYS A 127 7.30 27.42 -33.91
CA LYS A 127 8.47 27.65 -34.75
C LYS A 127 8.09 28.03 -36.19
N MET A 128 7.10 27.34 -36.77
CA MET A 128 6.60 27.65 -38.12
C MET A 128 5.92 29.02 -38.17
N GLN A 129 5.06 29.34 -37.19
CA GLN A 129 4.41 30.64 -37.10
C GLN A 129 5.43 31.78 -36.97
N TYR A 130 6.43 31.62 -36.10
CA TYR A 130 7.47 32.63 -35.91
C TYR A 130 8.28 32.85 -37.19
N LYS A 131 8.66 31.76 -37.87
CA LYS A 131 9.34 31.84 -39.17
C LYS A 131 8.47 32.55 -40.22
N GLN A 132 7.17 32.29 -40.26
CA GLN A 132 6.26 32.98 -41.17
C GLN A 132 6.14 34.48 -40.87
N ILE A 133 6.10 34.88 -39.60
CA ILE A 133 6.10 36.30 -39.21
C ILE A 133 7.40 36.97 -39.64
N ALA A 134 8.55 36.36 -39.36
CA ALA A 134 9.85 36.91 -39.75
C ALA A 134 9.99 37.05 -41.29
N VAL A 135 9.54 36.04 -42.06
CA VAL A 135 9.52 36.12 -43.53
C VAL A 135 8.62 37.27 -43.99
N LYS A 136 7.40 37.40 -43.44
CA LYS A 136 6.50 38.52 -43.78
C LYS A 136 7.09 39.89 -43.43
N GLN A 137 7.85 39.99 -42.35
CA GLN A 137 8.55 41.23 -41.97
C GLN A 137 9.69 41.55 -42.94
N ILE A 138 10.42 40.53 -43.40
CA ILE A 138 11.43 40.68 -44.46
C ILE A 138 10.75 41.11 -45.77
N ASP A 139 9.69 40.41 -46.19
CA ASP A 139 8.90 40.77 -47.39
C ASP A 139 8.35 42.21 -47.30
N LEU A 140 7.99 42.69 -46.11
CA LEU A 140 7.55 44.07 -45.89
C LEU A 140 8.70 45.07 -46.07
N LEU A 141 9.91 44.76 -45.58
CA LEU A 141 11.09 45.61 -45.73
C LEU A 141 11.61 45.62 -47.18
N ASP A 142 11.46 44.50 -47.88
CA ASP A 142 11.79 44.36 -49.31
C ASP A 142 10.71 44.99 -50.22
N SER A 143 9.55 45.34 -49.67
CA SER A 143 8.47 46.03 -50.39
C SER A 143 8.78 47.52 -50.54
N ASP A 144 8.38 48.10 -51.68
CA ASP A 144 8.56 49.51 -52.09
C ASP A 144 8.09 50.56 -51.08
N PHE A 145 7.43 50.16 -50.00
CA PHE A 145 7.00 51.02 -48.89
C PHE A 145 8.18 51.55 -48.05
N TYR A 146 9.31 50.83 -48.01
CA TYR A 146 10.54 51.25 -47.32
C TYR A 146 11.63 51.75 -48.26
N GLU A 147 11.39 51.78 -49.58
CA GLU A 147 12.20 52.56 -50.49
C GLU A 147 11.97 54.04 -50.18
N ILE A 148 12.80 54.60 -49.30
CA ILE A 148 12.92 56.05 -49.16
C ILE A 148 13.44 56.55 -50.51
N TYR A 149 12.53 56.99 -51.36
CA TYR A 149 12.86 57.73 -52.56
C TYR A 149 13.63 58.97 -52.13
N ALA A 150 14.95 58.95 -52.30
CA ALA A 150 15.85 60.08 -52.04
C ALA A 150 15.37 61.37 -52.74
N THR A 151 14.50 61.25 -53.76
CA THR A 151 13.86 62.34 -54.47
C THR A 151 12.93 63.20 -53.63
N ASP A 152 12.29 62.66 -52.58
CA ASP A 152 11.36 63.44 -51.73
C ASP A 152 12.07 64.17 -50.59
N LEU A 153 13.24 63.69 -50.15
CA LEU A 153 14.11 64.44 -49.24
C LEU A 153 14.82 65.59 -49.95
N LEU A 154 15.22 65.40 -51.21
CA LEU A 154 15.88 66.46 -52.00
C LEU A 154 14.92 67.60 -52.39
N LYS A 155 13.65 67.30 -52.70
CA LYS A 155 12.63 68.34 -52.98
C LYS A 155 12.36 69.26 -51.79
N ASN A 156 12.42 68.73 -50.57
CA ASN A 156 12.21 69.52 -49.36
C ASN A 156 13.43 70.36 -48.96
N ILE A 157 14.63 70.07 -49.49
CA ILE A 157 15.81 70.91 -49.29
C ILE A 157 15.80 72.10 -50.27
N ASP A 158 15.37 71.88 -51.52
CA ASP A 158 15.26 72.96 -52.53
C ASP A 158 14.12 73.95 -52.20
N ALA A 159 13.06 73.51 -51.50
CA ALA A 159 11.96 74.38 -51.07
C ALA A 159 12.32 75.33 -49.91
N VAL A 160 13.37 75.05 -49.13
CA VAL A 160 13.78 75.89 -47.99
C VAL A 160 14.67 77.07 -48.45
N SER A 161 15.24 77.02 -49.65
CA SER A 161 16.04 78.12 -50.21
C SER A 161 15.23 79.31 -50.75
N ASP A 162 13.92 79.17 -50.96
CA ASP A 162 13.09 80.18 -51.66
C ASP A 162 12.13 81.00 -50.77
N GLU A 163 12.06 80.76 -49.44
CA GLU A 163 11.12 81.47 -48.53
C GLU A 163 11.79 82.39 -47.49
N PHE A 164 13.09 82.69 -47.59
CA PHE A 164 13.74 83.72 -46.77
C PHE A 164 13.68 85.11 -47.43
N GLU A 165 12.49 85.66 -47.65
CA GLU A 165 12.27 87.12 -47.74
C GLU A 165 10.77 87.46 -47.73
N SER A 166 10.17 87.62 -46.55
CA SER A 166 9.33 88.77 -46.17
C SER A 166 8.43 88.49 -44.95
N ASP A 167 8.49 89.45 -44.03
CA ASP A 167 7.40 89.92 -43.16
C ASP A 167 7.00 89.12 -41.90
N ASN A 168 7.82 89.40 -40.88
CA ASN A 168 7.40 89.82 -39.53
C ASN A 168 5.96 90.36 -39.42
N SER A 169 5.11 89.71 -38.62
CA SER A 169 4.49 90.25 -37.40
C SER A 169 3.12 89.64 -37.07
N ASN A 170 2.91 89.44 -35.77
CA ASN A 170 1.65 89.23 -35.05
C ASN A 170 1.09 87.81 -34.94
N LEU A 171 1.38 87.20 -33.78
CA LEU A 171 0.36 86.45 -33.04
C LEU A 171 -0.81 87.38 -32.71
N PRO A 172 -2.05 86.88 -32.82
CA PRO A 172 -3.03 87.15 -31.79
C PRO A 172 -3.50 85.85 -31.13
N ASN A 173 -3.30 85.87 -29.82
CA ASN A 173 -4.01 85.15 -28.79
C ASN A 173 -5.53 85.26 -29.04
N ASP A 174 -6.25 84.14 -29.15
CA ASP A 174 -7.67 84.15 -28.83
C ASP A 174 -8.07 82.88 -28.08
N SER A 175 -8.86 83.10 -27.06
CA SER A 175 -9.11 82.18 -25.96
C SER A 175 -10.55 81.65 -26.02
N VAL A 176 -10.69 80.37 -25.65
CA VAL A 176 -11.88 79.69 -25.11
C VAL A 176 -12.91 79.15 -26.11
N SER A 177 -13.02 77.82 -26.18
CA SER A 177 -14.26 77.10 -25.81
C SER A 177 -13.95 75.63 -25.55
N ASP A 178 -14.43 75.14 -24.40
CA ASP A 178 -14.49 73.74 -24.01
C ASP A 178 -15.20 72.91 -25.10
N ASP A 179 -14.58 71.84 -25.57
CA ASP A 179 -15.31 70.62 -25.89
C ASP A 179 -14.39 69.40 -25.81
N VAL A 180 -14.85 68.48 -24.97
CA VAL A 180 -14.28 67.19 -24.63
C VAL A 180 -14.35 66.26 -25.85
N ILE A 181 -13.21 65.72 -26.29
CA ILE A 181 -13.20 64.50 -27.12
C ILE A 181 -12.41 63.44 -26.37
N VAL A 182 -13.19 62.57 -25.74
CA VAL A 182 -12.80 61.34 -25.05
C VAL A 182 -12.09 60.39 -26.01
N SER A 183 -10.94 59.90 -25.55
CA SER A 183 -10.30 58.68 -26.01
C SER A 183 -11.21 57.48 -25.71
N ASN A 184 -11.85 56.91 -26.73
CA ASN A 184 -12.49 55.61 -26.62
C ASN A 184 -11.50 54.52 -27.03
N GLU A 185 -10.87 53.89 -26.03
CA GLU A 185 -10.36 52.51 -26.14
C GLU A 185 -11.56 51.55 -26.31
N PRO A 186 -11.44 50.48 -27.13
CA PRO A 186 -12.49 49.47 -27.23
C PRO A 186 -12.53 48.59 -25.95
N GLU A 187 -13.72 48.49 -25.34
CA GLU A 187 -14.02 47.82 -24.05
C GLU A 187 -13.96 46.27 -24.05
N GLU A 188 -13.34 45.60 -25.03
CA GLU A 188 -13.39 44.12 -25.11
C GLU A 188 -12.31 43.36 -24.33
N ILE A 189 -11.39 44.02 -23.61
CA ILE A 189 -10.24 43.33 -22.97
C ILE A 189 -10.44 43.03 -21.47
N LYS A 190 -11.41 43.62 -20.78
CA LYS A 190 -11.55 43.48 -19.31
C LYS A 190 -12.28 42.23 -18.80
N GLN A 191 -12.96 41.46 -19.67
CA GLN A 191 -13.65 40.23 -19.24
C GLN A 191 -12.78 38.98 -19.31
N THR A 192 -11.74 38.96 -20.14
CA THR A 192 -10.86 37.79 -20.31
C THR A 192 -9.75 37.67 -19.28
N GLU A 193 -9.34 38.77 -18.63
CA GLU A 193 -8.25 38.75 -17.65
C GLU A 193 -8.69 38.15 -16.29
N SER A 194 -9.95 38.37 -15.87
CA SER A 194 -10.44 37.86 -14.59
C SER A 194 -10.76 36.36 -14.60
N GLU A 195 -11.11 35.78 -15.76
CA GLU A 195 -11.37 34.34 -15.89
C GLU A 195 -10.07 33.53 -15.98
N LEU A 196 -9.01 34.07 -16.59
CA LEU A 196 -7.71 33.41 -16.72
C LEU A 196 -6.88 33.39 -15.42
N GLU A 197 -7.07 34.34 -14.51
CA GLU A 197 -6.36 34.34 -13.21
C GLU A 197 -6.95 33.35 -12.20
N ILE A 198 -8.25 33.05 -12.28
CA ILE A 198 -8.94 32.15 -11.34
C ILE A 198 -8.61 30.69 -11.67
N GLU A 199 -8.59 30.31 -12.96
CA GLU A 199 -8.31 28.93 -13.38
C GLU A 199 -6.83 28.54 -13.18
N ASN A 200 -5.91 29.50 -13.34
CA ASN A 200 -4.47 29.29 -13.06
C ASN A 200 -4.16 29.12 -11.57
N ASN A 201 -4.95 29.71 -10.67
CA ASN A 201 -4.74 29.59 -9.23
C ASN A 201 -5.25 28.24 -8.69
N ASP A 202 -6.39 27.76 -9.17
CA ASP A 202 -6.94 26.46 -8.77
C ASP A 202 -6.08 25.29 -9.27
N MET A 203 -5.57 25.38 -10.51
CA MET A 203 -4.67 24.35 -11.06
C MET A 203 -3.33 24.29 -10.31
N ASN A 204 -2.75 25.44 -9.94
CA ASN A 204 -1.52 25.52 -9.16
C ASN A 204 -1.71 25.08 -7.69
N GLN A 205 -2.89 25.29 -7.09
CA GLN A 205 -3.22 24.77 -5.75
C GLN A 205 -3.46 23.25 -5.75
N GLN A 206 -3.92 22.68 -6.86
CA GLN A 206 -4.09 21.23 -7.01
C GLN A 206 -2.76 20.51 -7.25
N ILE A 207 -1.88 21.08 -8.08
CA ILE A 207 -0.51 20.60 -8.32
C ILE A 207 0.32 20.63 -7.02
N THR A 208 0.23 21.70 -6.22
CA THR A 208 0.98 21.82 -4.96
C THR A 208 0.44 20.97 -3.81
N LYS A 209 -0.83 20.52 -3.85
CA LYS A 209 -1.39 19.57 -2.87
C LYS A 209 -1.09 18.11 -3.20
N GLU A 210 -0.99 17.75 -4.48
CA GLU A 210 -0.59 16.39 -4.89
C GLU A 210 0.93 16.18 -4.85
N ILE A 211 1.71 17.27 -4.84
CA ILE A 211 3.17 17.26 -4.64
C ILE A 211 3.49 17.74 -3.20
N SER A 212 2.86 17.13 -2.20
CA SER A 212 3.51 17.00 -0.88
C SER A 212 4.72 16.08 -1.08
N PRO A 213 5.90 16.40 -0.54
CA PRO A 213 7.18 16.10 -1.17
C PRO A 213 7.27 14.61 -1.43
N VAL A 214 7.04 14.21 -2.69
CA VAL A 214 7.64 12.99 -3.21
C VAL A 214 9.13 13.26 -3.04
N LYS A 215 9.66 12.68 -1.95
CA LYS A 215 10.91 13.07 -1.31
C LYS A 215 11.93 13.39 -2.39
N MET A 216 12.63 14.51 -2.25
CA MET A 216 13.85 14.82 -3.03
C MET A 216 14.73 13.55 -3.14
N ASP A 217 14.79 12.77 -2.06
CA ASP A 217 15.44 11.45 -1.97
C ASP A 217 15.02 10.42 -3.04
N THR A 218 13.77 10.40 -3.52
CA THR A 218 13.27 9.43 -4.51
C THR A 218 13.63 9.81 -5.94
N LEU A 219 13.70 11.12 -6.24
CA LEU A 219 14.20 11.61 -7.52
C LEU A 219 15.72 11.43 -7.58
N ASP A 220 16.42 11.69 -6.47
CA ASP A 220 17.87 11.45 -6.35
C ASP A 220 18.22 9.96 -6.45
N LEU A 221 17.38 9.05 -5.92
CA LEU A 221 17.53 7.60 -6.09
C LEU A 221 17.32 7.17 -7.54
N LEU A 222 16.29 7.68 -8.22
CA LEU A 222 16.06 7.38 -9.64
C LEU A 222 17.17 7.95 -10.54
N LEU A 223 17.66 9.16 -10.25
CA LEU A 223 18.77 9.75 -10.98
C LEU A 223 20.09 9.01 -10.73
N ARG A 224 20.29 8.48 -9.52
CA ARG A 224 21.43 7.63 -9.20
C ARG A 224 21.36 6.27 -9.89
N ASP A 225 20.20 5.62 -9.90
CA ASP A 225 20.01 4.33 -10.57
C ASP A 225 20.17 4.49 -12.09
N ILE A 226 19.66 5.59 -12.68
CA ILE A 226 19.89 5.92 -14.09
C ILE A 226 21.38 6.18 -14.37
N ARG A 227 22.10 6.84 -13.44
CA ARG A 227 23.55 7.10 -13.55
C ARG A 227 24.39 5.82 -13.39
N GLU A 228 23.92 4.85 -12.62
CA GLU A 228 24.56 3.53 -12.45
C GLU A 228 24.24 2.56 -13.60
N GLU A 229 23.03 2.59 -14.19
CA GLU A 229 22.65 1.80 -15.38
C GLU A 229 23.25 2.36 -16.69
N MET A 230 23.38 3.69 -16.82
CA MET A 230 23.92 4.37 -18.01
C MET A 230 25.43 4.59 -17.90
N GLY A 231 26.18 3.51 -17.64
CA GLY A 231 27.63 3.53 -17.46
C GLY A 231 28.38 4.48 -18.41
N GLU A 232 29.09 5.43 -17.81
CA GLU A 232 30.20 6.23 -18.38
C GLU A 232 30.00 7.05 -19.67
N ASP A 233 28.79 7.42 -20.09
CA ASP A 233 28.65 8.49 -21.10
C ASP A 233 28.72 9.88 -20.45
N LYS A 234 29.94 10.26 -20.07
CA LYS A 234 30.31 11.57 -19.49
C LYS A 234 29.98 12.79 -20.36
N SER A 235 29.51 12.62 -21.60
CA SER A 235 29.34 13.73 -22.55
C SER A 235 28.03 14.51 -22.41
N LEU A 236 27.01 14.00 -21.70
CA LEU A 236 25.69 14.65 -21.61
C LEU A 236 25.50 15.48 -20.33
N PHE A 237 26.30 15.25 -19.28
CA PHE A 237 26.14 15.91 -17.98
C PHE A 237 27.16 17.03 -17.70
N GLU A 238 28.21 17.18 -18.51
CA GLU A 238 29.15 18.32 -18.42
C GLU A 238 28.48 19.69 -18.72
N PHE A 239 27.26 19.68 -19.26
CA PHE A 239 26.49 20.91 -19.50
C PHE A 239 25.70 21.41 -18.28
N LEU A 240 25.52 20.59 -17.24
CA LEU A 240 24.73 20.98 -16.06
C LEU A 240 25.58 21.45 -14.87
N ASP A 241 26.90 21.21 -14.89
CA ASP A 241 27.83 21.62 -13.82
C ASP A 241 28.56 22.95 -14.12
N ASN A 242 28.23 23.64 -15.21
CA ASN A 242 28.76 24.97 -15.54
C ASN A 242 27.67 26.04 -15.38
N GLU A 243 27.34 26.39 -14.14
CA GLU A 243 26.88 27.73 -13.73
C GLU A 243 27.16 27.97 -12.24
#